data_AF-V7CTF7-F1
#
_entry.id   AF-V7CTF7-F1
#
_cell.length_a   1.000
_cell.length_b   1.000
_cell.length_c   1.000
_cell.angle_alpha   90.00
_cell.angle_beta   90.00
_cell.angle_gamma   90.00
#
_symmetry.space_group_name_H-M   'P 1'
#
loop_
_entity.id
_entity.type
_entity.pdbx_description
1 polymer ?
#
loop_
_entity_poly.entity_id
_entity_poly.type
_entity_poly.pdbx_seq_one_letter_code
_entity_poly.pdbx_strand_id
1 'polypeptide(L)'
;MASVDEIHKAQRAERPATILAIATATPLNCVEQSTYSDYYFRVTKSEHKTELKKKFDRLCKKSMIKKRYMQLTEEMLKEHPNIGEHNAPSLNARQDLVVMEVARLGKEAATKAIEEW
;
A
#
# COMPACT_ATOMS: atom_id res chain seq x y z
N MET A 1 -4.95 49.82 -13.01
CA MET A 1 -4.65 48.54 -12.36
C MET A 1 -5.97 47.80 -12.22
N ALA A 2 -6.03 46.52 -12.58
CA ALA A 2 -7.22 45.71 -12.32
C ALA A 2 -7.46 45.61 -10.81
N SER A 3 -8.72 45.63 -10.39
CA SER A 3 -9.06 45.48 -8.97
C SER A 3 -8.87 44.03 -8.50
N VAL A 4 -8.73 43.81 -7.19
CA VAL A 4 -8.63 42.47 -6.61
C VAL A 4 -9.85 41.61 -6.96
N ASP A 5 -11.04 42.24 -7.01
CA ASP A 5 -12.29 41.55 -7.34
C ASP A 5 -12.33 41.09 -8.81
N GLU A 6 -11.79 41.90 -9.72
CA GLU A 6 -11.66 41.53 -11.15
C GLU A 6 -10.72 40.34 -11.33
N ILE A 7 -9.60 40.32 -10.61
CA ILE A 7 -8.62 39.21 -10.63
C ILE A 7 -9.27 37.92 -10.09
N HIS A 8 -9.96 38.00 -8.95
CA HIS A 8 -10.64 36.84 -8.35
C HIS A 8 -11.75 36.28 -9.25
N LYS A 9 -12.54 37.15 -9.89
CA LYS A 9 -13.61 36.71 -10.77
C LYS A 9 -13.06 35.98 -12.01
N ALA A 10 -11.95 36.48 -12.58
CA ALA A 10 -11.32 35.86 -13.75
C ALA A 10 -10.62 34.53 -13.45
N GLN A 11 -10.13 34.32 -12.23
CA GLN A 11 -9.41 33.09 -11.83
C GLN A 11 -10.35 31.92 -11.47
N ARG A 12 -11.60 32.20 -11.08
CA ARG A 12 -12.53 31.18 -10.60
C ARG A 12 -13.03 30.28 -11.73
N ALA A 13 -13.12 28.99 -11.44
CA ALA A 13 -13.87 28.06 -12.28
C ALA A 13 -15.38 28.26 -12.09
N GLU A 14 -16.16 28.16 -13.18
CA GLU A 14 -17.62 28.31 -13.16
C GLU A 14 -18.36 26.98 -12.93
N ARG A 15 -17.67 25.86 -13.16
CA ARG A 15 -18.25 24.52 -13.15
C ARG A 15 -17.88 23.76 -11.89
N PRO A 16 -18.73 22.80 -11.45
CA PRO A 16 -18.40 21.93 -10.34
C PRO A 16 -17.16 21.07 -10.67
N ALA A 17 -16.37 20.76 -9.63
CA ALA A 17 -15.26 19.82 -9.76
C ALA A 17 -15.79 18.46 -10.22
N THR A 18 -15.17 17.90 -11.27
CA THR A 18 -15.57 16.64 -11.91
C THR A 18 -14.34 15.77 -12.07
N ILE A 19 -14.48 14.46 -11.88
CA ILE A 19 -13.39 13.50 -12.14
C ILE A 19 -13.24 13.37 -13.66
N LEU A 20 -12.04 13.64 -14.17
CA LEU A 20 -11.74 13.57 -15.60
C LEU A 20 -11.00 12.30 -16.00
N ALA A 21 -10.22 11.70 -15.09
CA ALA A 21 -9.51 10.44 -15.30
C ALA A 21 -9.31 9.72 -13.95
N ILE A 22 -9.22 8.39 -13.98
CA ILE A 22 -8.90 7.57 -12.81
C ILE A 22 -7.98 6.44 -13.23
N ALA A 23 -6.79 6.40 -12.66
CA ALA A 23 -5.89 5.28 -12.82
C ALA A 23 -5.39 4.72 -11.49
N THR A 24 -4.86 3.50 -11.55
CA THR A 24 -4.39 2.75 -10.40
C THR A 24 -3.02 2.11 -10.68
N ALA A 25 -2.28 1.83 -9.61
CA ALA A 25 -1.04 1.08 -9.65
C ALA A 25 -0.95 0.19 -8.40
N THR A 26 -0.30 -0.96 -8.54
CA THR A 26 -0.08 -1.92 -7.47
C THR A 26 1.36 -2.42 -7.51
N PRO A 27 1.99 -2.76 -6.36
CA PRO A 27 3.26 -3.47 -6.35
C PRO A 27 3.20 -4.77 -7.15
N LEU A 28 4.35 -5.25 -7.64
CA LEU A 28 4.41 -6.47 -8.47
C LEU A 28 4.19 -7.76 -7.68
N ASN A 29 4.60 -7.79 -6.41
CA ASN A 29 4.51 -8.99 -5.58
C ASN A 29 3.06 -9.26 -5.17
N CYS A 30 2.50 -10.34 -5.71
CA CYS A 30 1.13 -10.79 -5.50
C CYS A 30 1.10 -11.97 -4.51
N VAL A 31 0.38 -11.80 -3.41
CA VAL A 31 0.26 -12.77 -2.34
C VAL A 31 -1.18 -13.27 -2.24
N GLU A 32 -1.35 -14.57 -2.44
CA GLU A 32 -2.64 -15.24 -2.34
C GLU A 32 -3.10 -15.37 -0.90
N GLN A 33 -4.39 -15.06 -0.65
CA GLN A 33 -4.96 -15.11 0.69
C GLN A 33 -5.09 -16.55 1.21
N SER A 34 -5.26 -17.51 0.30
CA SER A 34 -5.40 -18.95 0.61
C SER A 34 -4.16 -19.51 1.30
N THR A 35 -2.97 -19.03 0.95
CA THR A 35 -1.67 -19.46 1.51
C THR A 35 -1.06 -18.43 2.46
N TYR A 36 -1.74 -17.29 2.67
CA TYR A 36 -1.20 -16.19 3.46
C TYR A 36 -0.95 -16.56 4.92
N SER A 37 -1.79 -17.42 5.51
CA SER A 37 -1.58 -17.89 6.88
C SER A 37 -0.29 -18.68 7.03
N ASP A 38 0.08 -19.50 6.03
CA ASP A 38 1.33 -20.26 6.06
C ASP A 38 2.52 -19.34 5.83
N TYR A 39 2.42 -18.47 4.82
CA TYR A 39 3.42 -17.45 4.52
C TYR A 39 3.73 -16.58 5.75
N TYR A 40 2.72 -15.96 6.35
CA TYR A 40 2.89 -15.01 7.46
C TYR A 40 3.55 -15.66 8.69
N PHE A 41 3.12 -16.87 9.06
CA PHE A 41 3.67 -17.55 10.23
C PHE A 41 5.10 -18.05 10.00
N ARG A 42 5.44 -18.43 8.75
CA ARG A 42 6.80 -18.79 8.36
C ARG A 42 7.75 -17.59 8.43
N VAL A 43 7.40 -16.49 7.76
CA VAL A 43 8.29 -15.32 7.66
C VAL A 43 8.46 -14.58 8.99
N THR A 44 7.49 -14.68 9.90
CA THR A 44 7.56 -14.12 11.26
C THR A 44 8.06 -15.13 12.31
N LYS A 45 8.59 -16.29 11.88
CA LYS A 45 9.14 -17.36 12.75
C LYS A 45 8.18 -17.78 13.88
N SER A 46 6.88 -17.73 13.60
CA SER A 46 5.80 -17.92 14.59
C SER A 46 5.06 -19.25 14.42
N GLU A 47 5.58 -20.19 13.63
CA GLU A 47 4.94 -21.49 13.33
C GLU A 47 4.62 -22.33 14.57
N HIS A 48 5.41 -22.17 15.64
CA HIS A 48 5.18 -22.82 16.94
C HIS A 48 3.85 -22.38 17.61
N LYS A 49 3.26 -21.24 17.20
CA LYS A 49 1.99 -20.71 17.73
C LYS A 49 0.79 -21.31 17.00
N THR A 50 0.62 -22.62 17.11
CA THR A 50 -0.36 -23.41 16.34
C THR A 50 -1.82 -22.95 16.52
N GLU A 51 -2.25 -22.68 17.76
CA GLU A 51 -3.60 -22.18 18.05
C GLU A 51 -3.86 -20.78 17.47
N LEU A 52 -2.84 -19.92 17.51
CA LEU A 52 -2.90 -18.60 16.89
C LEU A 52 -2.99 -18.71 15.36
N LYS A 53 -2.24 -19.64 14.77
CA LYS A 53 -2.27 -19.94 13.34
C LYS A 53 -3.65 -20.39 12.88
N LYS A 54 -4.28 -21.34 13.60
CA LYS A 54 -5.66 -21.77 13.31
C LYS A 54 -6.67 -20.62 13.36
N LYS A 55 -6.53 -19.74 14.37
CA LYS A 55 -7.38 -18.54 14.48
C LYS A 55 -7.16 -17.60 13.29
N PHE A 56 -5.91 -17.38 12.89
CA PHE A 56 -5.55 -16.52 11.77
C PHE A 56 -6.00 -17.07 10.41
N ASP A 57 -5.87 -18.38 10.18
CA ASP A 57 -6.38 -19.06 8.99
C ASP A 57 -7.89 -18.85 8.83
N ARG A 58 -8.66 -18.99 9.92
CA ARG A 58 -10.11 -18.70 9.92
C ARG A 58 -10.41 -17.25 9.57
N LEU A 59 -9.59 -16.29 10.03
CA LEU A 59 -9.73 -14.88 9.65
C LEU A 59 -9.44 -14.68 8.16
N CYS A 60 -8.38 -15.30 7.64
CA CYS A 60 -8.01 -15.21 6.23
C CYS A 60 -9.11 -15.76 5.32
N LYS A 61 -9.71 -16.90 5.68
CA LYS A 61 -10.82 -17.50 4.91
C LYS A 61 -12.09 -16.66 4.92
N LYS A 62 -12.38 -15.95 6.01
CA LYS A 62 -13.59 -15.12 6.15
C LYS A 62 -13.41 -13.67 5.69
N SER A 63 -12.21 -13.25 5.28
CA SER A 63 -11.94 -11.85 4.93
C SER A 63 -12.53 -11.42 3.58
N MET A 64 -13.02 -12.36 2.77
CA MET A 64 -13.49 -12.12 1.39
C MET A 64 -12.40 -11.57 0.44
N ILE A 65 -11.13 -11.68 0.84
CA ILE A 65 -9.97 -11.29 0.03
C ILE A 65 -9.47 -12.52 -0.71
N LYS A 66 -9.23 -12.40 -2.02
CA LYS A 66 -8.60 -13.47 -2.82
C LYS A 66 -7.07 -13.35 -2.82
N LYS A 67 -6.57 -12.16 -3.14
CA LYS A 67 -5.14 -11.84 -3.25
C LYS A 67 -4.86 -10.40 -2.88
N ARG A 68 -3.61 -10.09 -2.53
CA ARG A 68 -3.13 -8.74 -2.23
C ARG A 68 -1.78 -8.48 -2.90
N TYR A 69 -1.54 -7.23 -3.27
CA TYR A 69 -0.26 -6.79 -3.78
C TYR A 69 0.51 -6.12 -2.65
N MET A 70 1.70 -6.63 -2.33
CA MET A 70 2.50 -6.18 -1.19
C MET A 70 3.87 -5.71 -1.65
N GLN A 71 4.30 -4.53 -1.21
CA GLN A 71 5.68 -4.09 -1.45
C GLN A 71 6.68 -4.95 -0.65
N LEU A 72 6.30 -5.33 0.56
CA LEU A 72 7.11 -6.16 1.45
C LEU A 72 7.21 -7.58 0.90
N THR A 73 8.43 -8.04 0.60
CA THR A 73 8.72 -9.40 0.15
C THR A 73 9.35 -10.25 1.25
N GLU A 74 9.49 -11.55 1.01
CA GLU A 74 10.17 -12.44 1.96
C GLU A 74 11.67 -12.10 2.08
N GLU A 75 12.30 -11.65 1.01
CA GLU A 75 13.70 -11.22 0.98
C GLU A 75 13.92 -9.99 1.85
N MET A 76 13.05 -8.98 1.73
CA MET A 76 13.11 -7.77 2.55
C MET A 76 12.91 -8.08 4.03
N LEU A 77 12.05 -9.05 4.35
CA LEU A 77 11.83 -9.52 5.73
C LEU A 77 13.02 -10.31 6.28
N LYS A 78 13.78 -11.00 5.43
CA LYS A 78 15.04 -11.67 5.82
C LYS A 78 16.15 -10.67 6.08
N GLU A 79 16.23 -9.61 5.28
CA GLU A 79 17.22 -8.53 5.43
C GLU A 79 16.91 -7.64 6.66
N HIS A 80 15.63 -7.43 6.96
CA HIS A 80 15.16 -6.62 8.09
C HIS A 80 14.28 -7.44 9.05
N PRO A 81 14.86 -8.39 9.81
CA PRO A 81 14.09 -9.28 10.67
C PRO A 81 13.29 -8.54 11.77
N ASN A 82 13.77 -7.37 12.21
CA ASN A 82 13.09 -6.49 13.16
C ASN A 82 11.74 -5.96 12.64
N ILE A 83 11.49 -5.97 11.32
CA ILE A 83 10.18 -5.62 10.75
C ILE A 83 9.14 -6.72 11.06
N GLY A 84 9.57 -7.98 11.10
CA GLY A 84 8.71 -9.14 11.37
C GLY A 84 8.54 -9.47 12.85
N GLU A 85 9.37 -8.89 13.73
CA GLU A 85 9.36 -9.14 15.16
C GLU A 85 8.42 -8.20 15.92
N HIS A 86 7.68 -8.76 16.89
CA HIS A 86 6.75 -7.99 17.70
C HIS A 86 7.50 -7.06 18.67
N ASN A 87 7.17 -5.77 18.66
CA ASN A 87 7.77 -4.72 19.49
C ASN A 87 9.28 -4.47 19.29
N ALA A 88 9.90 -5.01 18.24
CA ALA A 88 11.26 -4.66 17.89
C ALA A 88 11.32 -3.24 17.27
N PRO A 89 12.37 -2.44 17.59
CA PRO A 89 12.57 -1.14 16.97
C PRO A 89 12.83 -1.31 15.46
N SER A 90 11.86 -0.88 14.64
CA SER A 90 11.88 -1.07 13.19
C SER A 90 11.47 0.17 12.40
N LEU A 91 11.33 1.33 13.05
CA LEU A 91 10.83 2.55 12.41
C LEU A 91 11.74 3.02 11.27
N ASN A 92 13.05 3.11 11.51
CA ASN A 92 14.00 3.61 10.49
C ASN A 92 13.99 2.69 9.25
N ALA A 93 14.12 1.38 9.45
CA ALA A 93 14.05 0.41 8.35
C ALA A 93 12.73 0.50 7.57
N ARG A 94 11.60 0.74 8.24
CA ARG A 94 10.32 0.97 7.56
C ARG A 94 10.32 2.26 6.76
N GLN A 95 10.87 3.35 7.30
CA GLN A 95 10.95 4.64 6.62
C GLN A 95 11.82 4.58 5.37
N ASP A 96 12.98 3.96 5.46
CA ASP A 96 13.91 3.80 4.33
C ASP A 96 13.23 3.08 3.15
N LEU A 97 12.32 2.14 3.43
CA LEU A 97 11.53 1.46 2.42
C LEU A 97 10.35 2.29 1.88
N VAL A 98 9.53 2.88 2.75
CA VAL A 98 8.27 3.50 2.32
C VAL A 98 8.45 4.88 1.70
N VAL A 99 9.46 5.66 2.11
CA VAL A 99 9.66 7.04 1.62
C VAL A 99 9.81 7.05 0.10
N MET A 100 10.56 6.10 -0.46
CA MET A 100 10.77 5.99 -1.90
C MET A 100 9.60 5.30 -2.60
N GLU A 101 9.11 4.19 -2.04
CA GLU A 101 8.12 3.34 -2.71
C GLU A 101 6.73 3.98 -2.80
N VAL A 102 6.34 4.79 -1.81
CA VAL A 102 5.06 5.53 -1.86
C VAL A 102 5.06 6.53 -3.02
N ALA A 103 6.13 7.31 -3.18
CA ALA A 103 6.26 8.26 -4.28
C ALA A 103 6.32 7.55 -5.64
N ARG A 104 7.04 6.42 -5.73
CA ARG A 104 7.14 5.63 -6.96
C ARG A 104 5.80 5.07 -7.40
N LEU A 105 5.04 4.47 -6.48
CA LEU A 105 3.73 3.89 -6.78
C LEU A 105 2.70 4.98 -7.12
N GLY A 106 2.75 6.11 -6.42
CA GLY A 106 1.95 7.29 -6.72
C GLY A 106 2.22 7.85 -8.11
N LYS A 107 3.50 7.95 -8.50
CA LYS A 107 3.90 8.36 -9.85
C LYS A 107 3.32 7.41 -10.90
N GLU A 108 3.40 6.11 -10.71
CA GLU A 108 2.88 5.14 -11.68
C GLU A 108 1.37 5.30 -11.92
N ALA A 109 0.58 5.46 -10.85
CA ALA A 109 -0.85 5.71 -10.99
C ALA A 109 -1.13 7.08 -11.63
N ALA A 110 -0.41 8.13 -11.20
CA ALA A 110 -0.59 9.49 -11.72
C ALA A 110 -0.25 9.59 -13.21
N THR A 111 0.83 8.95 -13.66
CA THR A 111 1.23 8.94 -15.08
C THR A 111 0.11 8.33 -15.95
N LYS A 112 -0.46 7.19 -15.54
CA LYS A 112 -1.59 6.57 -16.27
C LYS A 112 -2.83 7.45 -16.30
N ALA A 113 -3.15 8.16 -15.21
CA ALA A 113 -4.29 9.07 -15.17
C ALA A 113 -4.08 10.32 -16.06
N ILE A 114 -2.84 10.84 -16.12
CA ILE A 114 -2.48 11.96 -16.99
C ILE A 114 -2.50 11.55 -18.48
N GLU A 115 -2.16 10.29 -18.79
CA GLU A 115 -2.26 9.75 -20.15
C GLU A 115 -3.73 9.54 -20.62
N GLU A 116 -4.65 9.26 -19.69
CA GLU A 116 -6.09 9.12 -19.97
C GLU A 116 -6.81 10.48 -20.08
N TRP A 117 -6.39 11.47 -19.29
CA TRP A 117 -6.97 12.82 -19.24
C TRP A 117 -6.79 13.60 -20.55
#